data_AF-A0A0F9Q5A5-F1
#
_entry.id   AF-A0A0F9Q5A5-F1
#
_cell.length_a   1.000
_cell.length_b   1.000
_cell.length_c   1.000
_cell.angle_alpha   90.00
_cell.angle_beta   90.00
_cell.angle_gamma   90.00
#
_symmetry.space_group_name_H-M   'P 1'
#
loop_
_entity.id
_entity.type
_entity.pdbx_description
1 polymer ?
#
loop_
_entity_poly.entity_id
_entity_poly.type
_entity_poly.pdbx_seq_one_letter_code
_entity_poly.pdbx_strand_id
1 'polypeptide(L)'
;FTEPVELEHHLKKNLRALNQTFQNQFHFPLFKLSRVEVKDYLKQIHIPLTREKKEFKDVILAADKVFVESISSVELKTLILNSDEFKNTQSLKILEEFIRQEFPNMTNSIKYLFYLQDLRSKLAAHLSGKAYQKFLIKHQFNETETIEIIGWVLKGILVFIKKFNQSIKRKKPV
;
A
#
# COMPACT_ATOMS: atom_id res chain seq x y z
N PHE A 1 -17.84 13.01 6.28
CA PHE A 1 -17.46 12.21 5.09
C PHE A 1 -16.35 12.98 4.38
N THR A 2 -15.26 12.34 3.99
CA THR A 2 -14.19 12.96 3.16
C THR A 2 -14.58 12.71 1.71
N GLU A 3 -14.59 13.74 0.88
CA GLU A 3 -15.02 13.59 -0.51
C GLU A 3 -14.02 12.70 -1.30
N PRO A 4 -14.47 11.90 -2.29
CA PRO A 4 -13.61 11.02 -3.08
C PRO A 4 -12.33 11.69 -3.62
N VAL A 5 -12.49 12.88 -4.20
CA VAL A 5 -11.40 13.71 -4.76
C VAL A 5 -10.41 14.13 -3.67
N GLU A 6 -10.92 14.42 -2.47
CA GLU A 6 -10.12 14.83 -1.32
C GLU A 6 -9.23 13.66 -0.83
N LEU A 7 -9.77 12.44 -0.76
CA LEU A 7 -9.00 11.23 -0.39
C LEU A 7 -7.86 10.97 -1.36
N GLU A 8 -8.12 11.01 -2.66
CA GLU A 8 -7.11 10.78 -3.70
C GLU A 8 -6.00 11.84 -3.67
N HIS A 9 -6.39 13.11 -3.58
CA HIS A 9 -5.45 14.21 -3.47
C HIS A 9 -4.55 14.03 -2.24
N HIS A 10 -5.14 13.73 -1.08
CA HIS A 10 -4.37 13.47 0.13
C HIS A 10 -3.47 12.25 0.01
N LEU A 11 -3.92 11.17 -0.61
CA LEU A 11 -3.12 9.96 -0.81
C LEU A 11 -1.87 10.26 -1.64
N LYS A 12 -2.04 10.88 -2.81
CA LYS A 12 -0.95 11.21 -3.73
C LYS A 12 0.01 12.23 -3.10
N LYS A 13 -0.50 13.25 -2.40
CA LYS A 13 0.31 14.25 -1.69
C LYS A 13 1.14 13.62 -0.56
N ASN A 14 0.51 12.81 0.30
CA ASN A 14 1.19 12.22 1.45
C ASN A 14 2.17 11.11 1.04
N LEU A 15 1.89 10.36 -0.03
CA LEU A 15 2.81 9.37 -0.58
C LEU A 15 4.13 10.02 -1.02
N ARG A 16 4.06 11.13 -1.77
CA ARG A 16 5.25 11.89 -2.20
C ARG A 16 6.01 12.44 -0.99
N ALA A 17 5.28 12.99 -0.01
CA ALA A 17 5.90 13.50 1.21
C ALA A 17 6.60 12.40 2.02
N LEU A 18 5.98 11.23 2.18
CA LEU A 18 6.61 10.07 2.82
C LEU A 18 7.88 9.65 2.07
N ASN A 19 7.82 9.55 0.75
CA ASN A 19 8.99 9.19 -0.06
C ASN A 19 10.14 10.16 0.11
N GLN A 20 9.86 11.46 0.09
CA GLN A 20 10.87 12.49 0.29
C GLN A 20 11.49 12.40 1.70
N THR A 21 10.66 12.31 2.74
CA THR A 21 11.14 12.18 4.12
C THR A 21 11.99 10.91 4.28
N PHE A 22 11.52 9.78 3.76
CA PHE A 22 12.24 8.52 3.83
C PHE A 22 13.58 8.60 3.09
N GLN A 23 13.60 9.18 1.89
CA GLN A 23 14.84 9.36 1.13
C GLN A 23 15.83 10.29 1.83
N ASN A 24 15.36 11.35 2.49
CA ASN A 24 16.24 12.21 3.27
C ASN A 24 16.85 11.48 4.48
N GLN A 25 16.11 10.54 5.09
CA GLN A 25 16.55 9.80 6.26
C GLN A 25 17.44 8.59 5.93
N PHE A 26 17.13 7.87 4.84
CA PHE A 26 17.74 6.59 4.50
C PHE A 26 18.45 6.59 3.14
N HIS A 27 18.54 7.74 2.47
CA HIS A 27 19.26 7.98 1.21
C HIS A 27 18.72 7.29 -0.05
N PHE A 28 17.58 6.60 0.01
CA PHE A 28 16.86 6.06 -1.15
C PHE A 28 15.35 6.20 -0.97
N PRO A 29 14.54 6.26 -2.04
CA PRO A 29 13.09 6.37 -1.92
C PRO A 29 12.47 5.05 -1.45
N LEU A 30 11.47 5.11 -0.56
CA LEU A 30 10.74 3.92 -0.10
C LEU A 30 9.98 3.22 -1.25
N PHE A 31 9.33 4.02 -2.09
CA PHE A 31 8.61 3.57 -3.28
C PHE A 31 9.28 4.11 -4.55
N LYS A 32 9.46 3.29 -5.59
CA LYS A 32 10.14 3.65 -6.85
C LYS A 32 9.22 4.46 -7.79
N LEU A 33 8.69 5.59 -7.31
CA LEU A 33 7.71 6.44 -8.01
C LEU A 33 8.26 7.17 -9.25
N SER A 34 9.58 7.18 -9.46
CA SER A 34 10.20 7.80 -10.64
C SER A 34 10.00 6.98 -11.91
N ARG A 35 9.75 5.66 -11.79
CA ARG A 35 9.50 4.75 -12.92
C ARG A 35 8.24 5.17 -13.67
N VAL A 36 8.31 5.20 -15.00
CA VAL A 36 7.21 5.65 -15.88
C VAL A 36 5.94 4.83 -15.62
N GLU A 37 6.06 3.51 -15.60
CA GLU A 37 4.95 2.59 -15.31
C GLU A 37 4.23 2.92 -13.99
N VAL A 38 4.98 3.24 -12.92
CA VAL A 38 4.43 3.55 -11.59
C VAL A 38 3.72 4.90 -11.62
N LYS A 39 4.22 5.88 -12.39
CA LYS A 39 3.55 7.18 -12.56
C LYS A 39 2.19 7.03 -13.23
N ASP A 40 2.08 6.14 -14.22
CA ASP A 40 0.83 5.92 -14.92
C ASP A 40 -0.18 5.15 -14.06
N TYR A 41 0.26 4.14 -13.29
CA TYR A 41 -0.59 3.52 -12.29
C TYR A 41 -1.03 4.49 -11.19
N LEU A 42 -0.16 5.40 -10.75
CA LEU A 42 -0.52 6.40 -9.74
C LEU A 42 -1.66 7.33 -10.21
N LYS A 43 -1.76 7.61 -11.51
CA LYS A 43 -2.88 8.40 -12.07
C LYS A 43 -4.19 7.63 -12.00
N GLN A 44 -4.16 6.31 -12.18
CA GLN A 44 -5.32 5.41 -12.20
C GLN A 44 -5.89 5.13 -10.80
N ILE A 45 -5.19 5.48 -9.72
CA ILE A 45 -5.73 5.32 -8.36
C ILE A 45 -6.76 6.41 -8.09
N HIS A 46 -8.03 6.00 -8.02
CA HIS A 46 -9.18 6.83 -7.71
C HIS A 46 -10.28 6.02 -7.01
N ILE A 47 -11.28 6.69 -6.43
CA ILE A 47 -12.51 6.04 -5.99
C ILE A 47 -13.46 5.95 -7.19
N PRO A 48 -13.87 4.75 -7.61
CA PRO A 48 -14.80 4.59 -8.73
C PRO A 48 -16.11 5.35 -8.52
N LEU A 49 -16.65 5.89 -9.61
CA LEU A 49 -17.99 6.48 -9.62
C LEU A 49 -19.09 5.44 -9.86
N THR A 50 -18.70 4.27 -10.37
CA THR A 50 -19.59 3.16 -10.68
C THR A 50 -19.15 1.89 -9.95
N ARG A 51 -20.04 0.90 -9.88
CA ARG A 51 -19.72 -0.43 -9.33
C ARG A 51 -19.19 -1.40 -10.41
N GLU A 52 -18.66 -0.87 -11.52
CA GLU A 52 -18.16 -1.70 -12.61
C GLU A 52 -16.99 -2.59 -12.16
N LYS A 53 -17.12 -3.90 -12.42
CA LYS A 53 -16.11 -4.90 -12.04
C LYS A 53 -14.75 -4.64 -12.69
N LYS A 54 -14.74 -4.05 -13.89
CA LYS A 54 -13.49 -3.72 -14.59
C LYS A 54 -12.76 -2.58 -13.88
N GLU A 55 -13.45 -1.47 -13.61
CA GLU A 55 -12.91 -0.33 -12.87
C GLU A 55 -12.39 -0.75 -11.49
N PHE A 56 -13.13 -1.58 -10.77
CA PHE A 56 -12.69 -2.16 -9.49
C PHE A 56 -11.34 -2.89 -9.61
N LYS A 57 -11.20 -3.79 -10.60
CA LYS A 57 -9.95 -4.53 -10.83
C LYS A 57 -8.80 -3.61 -11.23
N ASP A 58 -9.06 -2.65 -12.09
CA ASP A 58 -8.05 -1.72 -12.61
C ASP A 58 -7.49 -0.84 -11.50
N VAL A 59 -8.35 -0.30 -10.62
CA VAL A 59 -7.92 0.50 -9.46
C VAL A 59 -7.12 -0.34 -8.46
N ILE A 60 -7.56 -1.57 -8.15
CA ILE A 60 -6.81 -2.46 -7.24
C ILE A 60 -5.45 -2.84 -7.82
N LEU A 61 -5.38 -3.12 -9.13
CA LEU A 61 -4.12 -3.37 -9.81
C LEU A 61 -3.19 -2.15 -9.73
N ALA A 62 -3.70 -0.97 -10.05
CA ALA A 62 -2.93 0.26 -10.00
C ALA A 62 -2.40 0.55 -8.59
N ALA A 63 -3.24 0.37 -7.57
CA ALA A 63 -2.85 0.51 -6.18
C ALA A 63 -1.75 -0.50 -5.79
N ASP A 64 -1.87 -1.78 -6.17
CA ASP A 64 -0.88 -2.81 -5.86
C ASP A 64 0.47 -2.51 -6.53
N LYS A 65 0.46 -2.10 -7.81
CA LYS A 65 1.65 -1.68 -8.55
C LYS A 65 2.38 -0.51 -7.87
N VAL A 66 1.64 0.43 -7.31
CA VAL A 66 2.20 1.60 -6.62
C VAL A 66 2.65 1.26 -5.20
N PHE A 67 1.82 0.60 -4.39
CA PHE A 67 2.06 0.49 -2.94
C PHE A 67 2.72 -0.82 -2.50
N VAL A 68 2.78 -1.83 -3.37
CA VAL A 68 3.36 -3.14 -3.05
C VAL A 68 4.54 -3.44 -3.97
N GLU A 69 4.34 -3.41 -5.29
CA GLU A 69 5.40 -3.79 -6.22
C GLU A 69 6.51 -2.73 -6.34
N SER A 70 6.19 -1.45 -6.14
CA SER A 70 7.18 -0.38 -6.24
C SER A 70 8.07 -0.23 -5.00
N ILE A 71 7.85 -1.02 -3.94
CA ILE A 71 8.68 -0.99 -2.72
C ILE A 71 10.14 -1.24 -3.09
N SER A 72 11.04 -0.40 -2.57
CA SER A 72 12.50 -0.53 -2.69
C SER A 72 13.04 -1.64 -1.79
N SER A 73 12.60 -2.88 -2.04
CA SER A 73 12.86 -4.02 -1.18
C SER A 73 14.32 -4.46 -1.16
N VAL A 74 15.05 -4.26 -2.27
CA VAL A 74 16.49 -4.53 -2.33
C VAL A 74 17.25 -3.60 -1.37
N GLU A 75 16.92 -2.32 -1.42
CA GLU A 75 17.52 -1.29 -0.59
C GLU A 75 17.06 -1.42 0.87
N LEU A 76 15.79 -1.71 1.14
CA LEU A 76 15.29 -1.93 2.50
C LEU A 76 15.97 -3.09 3.23
N LYS A 77 16.35 -4.17 2.51
CA LYS A 77 17.06 -5.31 3.13
C LYS A 77 18.36 -4.89 3.79
N THR A 78 19.04 -3.85 3.30
CA THR A 78 20.31 -3.39 3.88
C THR A 78 20.12 -2.71 5.24
N LEU A 79 18.88 -2.33 5.58
CA LEU A 79 18.52 -1.69 6.84
C LEU A 79 17.98 -2.67 7.90
N ILE A 80 17.87 -3.96 7.56
CA ILE A 80 17.25 -4.98 8.41
C ILE A 80 18.35 -5.88 9.00
N LEU A 81 18.29 -6.12 10.32
CA LEU A 81 19.14 -7.13 10.98
C LEU A 81 18.76 -8.53 10.49
N ASN A 82 19.76 -9.41 10.29
CA ASN A 82 19.59 -10.77 9.75
C ASN A 82 18.99 -10.81 8.34
N SER A 83 19.38 -9.86 7.48
CA SER A 83 18.88 -9.73 6.09
C SER A 83 19.01 -10.99 5.24
N ASP A 84 19.93 -11.91 5.57
CA ASP A 84 20.12 -13.20 4.90
C ASP A 84 18.87 -14.10 4.96
N GLU A 85 18.09 -14.02 6.05
CA GLU A 85 16.83 -14.76 6.21
C GLU A 85 15.74 -14.26 5.22
N PHE A 86 15.94 -13.09 4.61
CA PHE A 86 14.98 -12.43 3.74
C PHE A 86 15.36 -12.47 2.26
N LYS A 87 16.34 -13.30 1.86
CA LYS A 87 16.82 -13.39 0.46
C LYS A 87 15.69 -13.60 -0.55
N ASN A 88 14.76 -14.52 -0.29
CA ASN A 88 13.65 -14.85 -1.19
C ASN A 88 12.28 -14.34 -0.70
N THR A 89 12.29 -13.33 0.18
CA THR A 89 11.07 -12.80 0.79
C THR A 89 10.43 -11.74 -0.10
N GLN A 90 9.09 -11.73 -0.13
CA GLN A 90 8.30 -10.73 -0.87
C GLN A 90 8.52 -9.32 -0.33
N SER A 91 8.49 -8.30 -1.21
CA SER A 91 8.76 -6.89 -0.88
C SER A 91 7.97 -6.37 0.32
N LEU A 92 6.70 -6.75 0.46
CA LEU A 92 5.86 -6.27 1.54
C LEU A 92 6.26 -6.84 2.91
N LYS A 93 6.69 -8.10 2.98
CA LYS A 93 7.21 -8.72 4.21
C LYS A 93 8.55 -8.10 4.64
N ILE A 94 9.38 -7.70 3.67
CA ILE A 94 10.62 -6.95 3.95
C ILE A 94 10.28 -5.58 4.56
N LEU A 95 9.29 -4.87 4.02
CA LEU A 95 8.83 -3.61 4.60
C LEU A 95 8.23 -3.80 5.99
N GLU A 96 7.43 -4.84 6.21
CA GLU A 96 6.89 -5.18 7.53
C GLU A 96 8.01 -5.40 8.56
N GLU A 97 9.03 -6.17 8.18
CA GLU A 97 10.16 -6.46 9.05
C GLU A 97 10.97 -5.20 9.38
N PHE A 98 11.27 -4.37 8.37
CA PHE A 98 11.90 -3.07 8.58
C PHE A 98 11.10 -2.21 9.57
N ILE A 99 9.78 -2.12 9.39
CA ILE A 99 8.91 -1.36 10.30
C ILE A 99 8.91 -1.97 11.70
N ARG A 100 8.92 -3.29 11.83
CA ARG A 100 8.96 -3.98 13.12
C ARG A 100 10.23 -3.64 13.91
N GLN A 101 11.38 -3.60 13.23
CA GLN A 101 12.68 -3.29 13.86
C GLN A 101 12.81 -1.78 14.16
N GLU A 102 12.51 -0.92 13.18
CA GLU A 102 12.82 0.51 13.25
C GLU A 102 11.70 1.36 13.85
N PHE A 103 10.46 0.86 13.80
CA PHE A 103 9.23 1.57 14.17
C PHE A 103 8.20 0.63 14.83
N PRO A 104 8.52 -0.04 15.95
CA PRO A 104 7.69 -1.13 16.53
C PRO A 104 6.25 -0.73 16.84
N ASN A 105 5.99 0.54 17.12
CA ASN A 105 4.64 1.08 17.34
C ASN A 105 3.76 1.13 16.07
N MET A 106 4.33 0.82 14.90
CA MET A 106 3.66 0.92 13.61
C MET A 106 3.29 -0.42 12.97
N THR A 107 3.72 -1.55 13.52
CA THR A 107 3.54 -2.88 12.91
C THR A 107 2.10 -3.14 12.48
N ASN A 108 1.11 -2.78 13.30
CA ASN A 108 -0.31 -2.99 12.97
C ASN A 108 -0.85 -2.08 11.84
N SER A 109 -0.14 -1.00 11.49
CA SER A 109 -0.61 -0.03 10.50
C SER A 109 -0.35 -0.47 9.06
N ILE A 110 0.64 -1.35 8.81
CA ILE A 110 0.97 -1.84 7.46
C ILE A 110 -0.09 -2.79 6.88
N LYS A 111 -0.97 -3.36 7.73
CA LYS A 111 -1.96 -4.39 7.37
C LYS A 111 -2.80 -4.08 6.12
N TYR A 112 -3.06 -2.81 5.83
CA TYR A 112 -3.83 -2.41 4.65
C TYR A 112 -3.10 -2.66 3.33
N LEU A 113 -1.76 -2.63 3.32
CA LEU A 113 -0.97 -3.08 2.18
C LEU A 113 -1.09 -4.60 1.98
N PHE A 114 -1.15 -5.36 3.07
CA PHE A 114 -1.42 -6.80 2.99
C PHE A 114 -2.83 -7.09 2.49
N TYR A 115 -3.84 -6.33 2.94
CA TYR A 115 -5.21 -6.46 2.43
C TYR A 115 -5.30 -6.11 0.94
N LEU A 116 -4.55 -5.09 0.48
CA LEU A 116 -4.47 -4.75 -0.94
C LEU A 116 -3.86 -5.89 -1.77
N GLN A 117 -2.72 -6.43 -1.34
CA GLN A 117 -2.07 -7.57 -2.02
C GLN A 117 -2.98 -8.81 -2.02
N ASP A 118 -3.62 -9.08 -0.88
CA ASP A 118 -4.54 -10.19 -0.70
C ASP A 118 -5.76 -10.06 -1.61
N LEU A 119 -6.33 -8.85 -1.72
CA LEU A 119 -7.40 -8.54 -2.66
C LEU A 119 -6.93 -8.73 -4.10
N ARG A 120 -5.79 -8.14 -4.49
CA ARG A 120 -5.22 -8.25 -5.84
C ARG A 120 -5.02 -9.70 -6.30
N SER A 121 -4.51 -10.56 -5.42
CA SER A 121 -4.32 -11.98 -5.72
C SER A 121 -5.65 -12.71 -5.96
N LYS A 122 -6.69 -12.38 -5.18
CA LYS A 122 -8.03 -12.96 -5.32
C LYS A 122 -8.75 -12.49 -6.57
N LEU A 123 -8.54 -11.23 -6.97
CA LEU A 123 -9.12 -10.68 -8.20
C LEU A 123 -8.56 -11.33 -9.48
N ALA A 124 -7.31 -11.80 -9.43
CA ALA A 124 -6.74 -12.60 -10.52
C ALA A 124 -7.47 -13.93 -10.71
N ALA A 125 -7.99 -14.51 -9.61
CA ALA A 125 -8.64 -15.82 -9.57
C ALA A 125 -10.16 -15.79 -9.78
N HIS A 126 -10.72 -14.71 -10.34
CA HIS A 126 -12.15 -14.41 -10.54
C HIS A 126 -12.90 -13.79 -9.36
N LEU A 127 -13.73 -12.79 -9.66
CA LEU A 127 -14.62 -12.04 -8.75
C LEU A 127 -15.80 -12.83 -8.18
N SER A 128 -15.87 -14.13 -8.43
CA SER A 128 -16.86 -15.06 -7.89
C SER A 128 -16.22 -16.25 -7.16
N GLY A 129 -14.88 -16.28 -7.08
CA GLY A 129 -14.14 -17.39 -6.49
C GLY A 129 -14.29 -17.48 -4.97
N LYS A 130 -14.23 -18.70 -4.41
CA LYS A 130 -14.28 -18.96 -2.96
C LYS A 130 -13.27 -18.12 -2.16
N ALA A 131 -12.11 -17.82 -2.75
CA ALA A 131 -11.09 -17.01 -2.10
C ALA A 131 -11.54 -15.54 -1.93
N TYR A 132 -12.19 -14.96 -2.93
CA TYR A 132 -12.77 -13.62 -2.85
C TYR A 132 -13.92 -13.57 -1.83
N GLN A 133 -14.79 -14.58 -1.83
CA GLN A 133 -15.87 -14.70 -0.82
C GLN A 133 -15.34 -14.71 0.61
N LYS A 134 -14.27 -15.48 0.86
CA LYS A 134 -13.62 -15.50 2.18
C LYS A 134 -13.06 -14.13 2.58
N PHE A 135 -12.52 -13.36 1.64
CA PHE A 135 -12.07 -11.98 1.90
C PHE A 135 -13.25 -11.09 2.30
N LEU A 136 -14.34 -11.14 1.54
CA LEU A 136 -15.55 -10.35 1.80
C LEU A 136 -16.10 -10.65 3.20
N ILE A 137 -16.29 -11.94 3.54
CA ILE A 137 -16.77 -12.37 4.86
C ILE A 137 -15.83 -11.90 5.98
N LYS A 138 -14.51 -12.10 5.82
CA LYS A 138 -13.50 -11.71 6.82
C LYS A 138 -13.51 -10.20 7.11
N HIS A 139 -13.81 -9.40 6.09
CA HIS A 139 -13.79 -7.94 6.17
C HIS A 139 -15.18 -7.31 6.24
N GLN A 140 -16.23 -8.13 6.38
CA GLN A 140 -17.63 -7.71 6.52
C GLN A 140 -18.12 -6.87 5.34
N PHE A 141 -17.76 -7.28 4.12
CA PHE A 141 -18.24 -6.71 2.87
C PHE A 141 -19.14 -7.69 2.13
N ASN A 142 -19.94 -7.14 1.22
CA ASN A 142 -20.73 -7.84 0.21
C ASN A 142 -20.10 -7.66 -1.18
N GLU A 143 -20.46 -8.54 -2.12
CA GLU A 143 -19.88 -8.52 -3.48
C GLU A 143 -20.16 -7.22 -4.26
N THR A 144 -21.26 -6.54 -3.94
CA THR A 144 -21.65 -5.29 -4.59
C THR A 144 -20.85 -4.11 -4.07
N GLU A 145 -20.18 -4.22 -2.92
CA GLU A 145 -19.52 -3.12 -2.20
C GLU A 145 -18.13 -2.75 -2.75
N THR A 146 -17.96 -2.76 -4.07
CA THR A 146 -16.66 -2.53 -4.74
C THR A 146 -16.09 -1.14 -4.46
N ILE A 147 -16.93 -0.10 -4.45
CA ILE A 147 -16.55 1.29 -4.14
C ILE A 147 -16.11 1.38 -2.68
N GLU A 148 -16.88 0.78 -1.78
CA GLU A 148 -16.63 0.79 -0.34
C GLU A 148 -15.33 0.04 0.01
N ILE A 149 -15.07 -1.10 -0.64
CA ILE A 149 -13.82 -1.87 -0.50
C ILE A 149 -12.61 -1.02 -0.93
N ILE A 150 -12.69 -0.33 -2.08
CA ILE A 150 -11.61 0.56 -2.53
C ILE A 150 -11.43 1.72 -1.54
N GLY A 151 -12.50 2.39 -1.16
CA GLY A 151 -12.45 3.51 -0.22
C GLY A 151 -11.83 3.10 1.11
N TRP A 152 -12.21 1.93 1.64
CA TRP A 152 -11.68 1.36 2.87
C TRP A 152 -10.18 1.07 2.77
N VAL A 153 -9.72 0.40 1.71
CA VAL A 153 -8.31 0.06 1.57
C VAL A 153 -7.45 1.30 1.34
N LEU A 154 -7.85 2.22 0.46
CA LEU A 154 -7.10 3.45 0.17
C LEU A 154 -7.04 4.38 1.39
N LYS A 155 -8.13 4.49 2.17
CA LYS A 155 -8.13 5.25 3.43
C LYS A 155 -7.19 4.63 4.46
N GLY A 156 -7.18 3.31 4.59
CA GLY A 156 -6.24 2.60 5.46
C GLY A 156 -4.79 2.84 5.08
N ILE A 157 -4.48 2.79 3.77
CA ILE A 157 -3.15 3.12 3.23
C ILE A 157 -2.78 4.58 3.51
N LEU A 158 -3.70 5.54 3.33
CA LEU A 158 -3.45 6.94 3.69
C LEU A 158 -3.09 7.10 5.17
N VAL A 159 -3.82 6.43 6.07
CA VAL A 159 -3.53 6.46 7.51
C VAL A 159 -2.14 5.89 7.79
N PHE A 160 -1.79 4.76 7.17
CA PHE A 160 -0.45 4.19 7.25
C PHE A 160 0.62 5.19 6.81
N ILE A 161 0.49 5.77 5.61
CA ILE A 161 1.45 6.72 5.05
C ILE A 161 1.65 7.93 5.97
N LYS A 162 0.56 8.50 6.48
CA LYS A 162 0.60 9.65 7.40
C LYS A 162 1.34 9.31 8.68
N LYS A 163 0.97 8.19 9.32
CA LYS A 163 1.63 7.72 10.55
C LYS A 163 3.11 7.44 10.31
N PHE A 164 3.44 6.82 9.17
CA PHE A 164 4.81 6.43 8.88
C PHE A 164 5.70 7.65 8.67
N ASN A 165 5.21 8.60 7.88
CA ASN A 165 5.91 9.86 7.67
C ASN A 165 6.14 10.61 9.00
N GLN A 166 5.15 10.62 9.90
CA GLN A 166 5.31 11.22 11.23
C GLN A 166 6.35 10.48 12.09
N SER A 167 6.33 9.15 12.09
CA SER A 167 7.30 8.35 12.85
C SER A 167 8.73 8.53 12.36
N ILE A 168 8.95 8.61 11.04
CA ILE A 168 10.28 8.89 10.48
C ILE A 168 10.75 10.28 10.91
N LYS A 169 9.91 11.32 10.83
CA LYS A 169 10.26 12.68 11.25
C LYS A 169 10.60 12.82 12.74
N ARG A 170 10.09 11.93 13.59
CA ARG A 170 10.37 11.89 15.03
C ARG A 170 11.62 11.10 15.36
N LYS A 171 12.09 10.25 14.44
CA LYS A 171 13.34 9.52 14.59
C LYS A 171 14.49 10.52 14.53
N LYS A 172 15.45 10.43 15.45
CA LYS A 172 16.67 11.22 15.34
C LYS A 172 17.41 10.81 14.05
N PRO A 173 18.06 11.75 13.34
CA PRO A 173 18.91 11.38 12.22
C PRO A 173 19.97 10.38 12.69
N VAL A 174 20.22 9.35 11.87
CA VAL A 174 21.25 8.34 12.09
C VAL A 174 22.59 8.92 11.69
#